data_AF-G7KW37-F1
#
_entry.id   AF-G7KW37-F1
#
_cell.length_a   1.000
_cell.length_b   1.000
_cell.length_c   1.000
_cell.angle_alpha   90.00
_cell.angle_beta   90.00
_cell.angle_gamma   90.00
#
_symmetry.space_group_name_H-M   'P 1'
#
loop_
_entity.id
_entity.type
_entity.pdbx_description
1 polymer ?
#
loop_
_entity_poly.entity_id
_entity_poly.type
_entity_poly.pdbx_seq_one_letter_code
_entity_poly.pdbx_strand_id
1 'polypeptide(L)'
;MTLPLPYAQEHKIIAQYGCKSNCGVISIPFPFGMEEPHCYAGMWFEIECKFDKKSSNIPKPYLKSLNLEVKHFNDYLGMIEIMNLVHCSKCKKRRSKNNKNNKHLTINLRDSPFIYSHDLNKFLAFGCNNFSSLQSNGTTVGGCASISPQF
;
A
#
# COMPACT_ATOMS: atom_id res chain seq x y z
N MET A 1 33.43 -38.14 6.40
CA MET A 1 32.10 -37.80 6.93
C MET A 1 31.93 -36.30 6.77
N THR A 2 31.24 -35.88 5.71
CA THR A 2 30.93 -34.47 5.45
C THR A 2 29.72 -34.08 6.31
N LEU A 3 29.91 -33.14 7.23
CA LEU A 3 28.81 -32.52 7.96
C LEU A 3 27.95 -31.74 6.96
N PRO A 4 26.61 -31.91 6.94
CA PRO A 4 25.77 -31.08 6.09
C PRO A 4 25.80 -29.63 6.57
N LEU A 5 25.89 -28.70 5.62
CA LEU A 5 25.81 -27.26 5.84
C LEU A 5 24.53 -26.93 6.63
N PRO A 6 24.57 -26.00 7.61
CA PRO A 6 23.37 -25.55 8.28
C PRO A 6 22.44 -24.93 7.24
N TYR A 7 21.25 -25.54 7.16
CA TYR A 7 20.04 -25.10 6.49
C TYR A 7 19.97 -23.56 6.38
N ALA A 8 19.76 -23.05 5.16
CA ALA A 8 19.54 -21.63 4.91
C ALA A 8 18.48 -21.09 5.87
N GLN A 9 18.87 -20.15 6.72
CA GLN A 9 17.98 -19.54 7.69
C GLN A 9 17.05 -18.59 6.94
N GLU A 10 15.76 -18.95 6.86
CA GLU A 10 14.71 -18.07 6.36
C GLU A 10 14.71 -16.80 7.23
N HIS A 11 14.90 -15.64 6.61
CA HIS A 11 15.03 -14.37 7.33
C HIS A 11 13.75 -14.08 8.12
N LYS A 12 13.87 -14.14 9.44
CA LYS A 12 12.81 -13.95 10.42
C LYS A 12 12.28 -12.52 10.32
N ILE A 13 10.98 -12.35 10.16
CA ILE A 13 10.28 -11.06 10.32
C ILE A 13 10.65 -10.49 11.70
N ILE A 14 11.37 -9.36 11.74
CA ILE A 14 11.82 -8.75 12.99
C ILE A 14 10.89 -7.59 13.33
N ALA A 15 9.79 -7.90 14.00
CA ALA A 15 9.14 -6.91 14.85
C ALA A 15 10.00 -6.65 16.09
N GLN A 16 9.86 -5.47 16.69
CA GLN A 16 10.53 -5.16 17.95
C GLN A 16 10.14 -6.17 19.04
N TYR A 17 11.07 -6.51 19.94
CA TYR A 17 10.80 -7.48 21.01
C TYR A 17 9.64 -7.02 21.91
N GLY A 18 8.70 -7.91 22.20
CA GLY A 18 7.49 -7.60 22.97
C GLY A 18 6.36 -6.97 22.15
N CYS A 19 6.59 -6.70 20.86
CA CYS A 19 5.60 -6.11 19.98
C CYS A 19 4.90 -7.13 19.11
N LYS A 20 3.62 -6.88 18.84
CA LYS A 20 2.84 -7.72 17.93
C LYS A 20 3.30 -7.51 16.49
N SER A 21 3.60 -8.63 15.83
CA SER A 21 4.29 -8.65 14.54
C SER A 21 3.38 -8.89 13.35
N ASN A 22 2.05 -8.99 13.53
CA ASN A 22 1.14 -9.36 12.45
C ASN A 22 -0.23 -8.68 12.52
N CYS A 23 -0.78 -8.41 11.34
CA CYS A 23 -2.14 -7.94 11.13
C CYS A 23 -2.86 -8.88 10.16
N GLY A 24 -3.64 -9.80 10.71
CA GLY A 24 -4.23 -10.87 9.93
C GLY A 24 -3.14 -11.79 9.38
N VAL A 25 -3.06 -11.89 8.06
CA VAL A 25 -2.04 -12.70 7.37
C VAL A 25 -0.77 -11.91 6.99
N ILE A 26 -0.75 -10.60 7.25
CA ILE A 26 0.38 -9.73 6.89
C ILE A 26 1.29 -9.53 8.10
N SER A 27 2.56 -9.79 7.90
CA SER A 27 3.60 -9.55 8.89
C SER A 27 4.10 -8.11 8.83
N ILE A 28 4.32 -7.49 9.99
CA ILE A 28 4.73 -6.10 10.16
C ILE A 28 6.17 -6.07 10.68
N PRO A 29 7.16 -5.71 9.84
CA PRO A 29 8.55 -5.58 10.25
C PRO A 29 8.84 -4.18 10.80
N PHE A 30 9.82 -4.06 11.70
CA PHE A 30 10.41 -2.76 12.04
C PHE A 30 10.96 -2.09 10.76
N PRO A 31 10.81 -0.76 10.54
CA PRO A 31 10.41 0.29 11.49
C PRO A 31 8.90 0.44 11.74
N PHE A 32 8.08 -0.37 11.07
CA PHE A 32 6.64 -0.38 11.26
C PHE A 32 6.25 -1.19 12.49
N GLY A 33 5.13 -0.82 13.09
CA GLY A 33 4.60 -1.50 14.26
C GLY A 33 3.26 -0.93 14.66
N MET A 34 2.67 -1.46 15.73
CA MET A 34 1.33 -1.07 16.17
C MET A 34 1.16 -1.21 17.67
N GLU A 35 0.01 -0.75 18.15
CA GLU A 35 -0.43 -0.80 19.55
C GLU A 35 0.38 0.16 20.43
N GLU A 36 1.65 -0.13 20.69
CA GLU A 36 2.46 0.63 21.65
C GLU A 36 3.52 1.52 20.97
N PRO A 37 3.79 2.74 21.49
CA PRO A 37 4.77 3.67 20.89
C PRO A 37 6.20 3.14 20.72
N HIS A 38 6.61 2.17 21.55
CA HIS A 38 7.94 1.56 21.45
C HIS A 38 8.04 0.52 20.32
N CYS A 39 6.92 0.17 19.67
CA CYS A 39 6.86 -0.85 18.64
C CYS A 39 7.09 -0.32 17.22
N TYR A 40 7.12 1.00 17.03
CA TYR A 40 7.34 1.64 15.74
C TYR A 40 8.33 2.79 15.87
N ALA A 41 9.07 3.10 14.79
CA ALA A 41 10.13 4.10 14.84
C ALA A 41 9.62 5.55 14.98
N GLY A 42 8.35 5.80 14.69
CA GLY A 42 7.70 7.10 14.84
C GLY A 42 6.27 7.08 14.33
N MET A 43 5.51 8.17 14.54
CA MET A 43 4.07 8.21 14.24
C MET A 43 3.74 7.89 12.78
N TRP A 44 4.62 8.23 11.84
CA TRP A 44 4.46 7.88 10.42
C TRP A 44 4.52 6.38 10.12
N PHE A 45 5.16 5.59 11.00
CA PHE A 45 5.33 4.15 10.88
C PHE A 45 4.30 3.35 11.70
N GLU A 46 3.36 4.03 12.35
CA GLU A 46 2.29 3.37 13.10
C GLU A 46 1.29 2.70 12.15
N ILE A 47 1.05 1.42 12.40
CA ILE A 47 0.09 0.58 11.71
C ILE A 47 -1.18 0.44 12.54
N GLU A 48 -2.32 0.60 11.89
CA GLU A 48 -3.64 0.36 12.46
C GLU A 48 -4.27 -0.86 11.78
N CYS A 49 -4.64 -1.89 12.56
CA CYS A 49 -5.36 -3.06 12.06
C CYS A 49 -6.86 -2.81 12.00
N LYS A 50 -7.44 -2.80 10.79
CA LYS A 50 -8.88 -2.58 10.59
C LYS A 50 -9.59 -3.85 10.16
N PHE A 51 -10.73 -4.13 10.79
CA PHE A 51 -11.63 -5.19 10.35
C PHE A 51 -12.59 -4.66 9.29
N ASP A 52 -12.62 -5.28 8.11
CA ASP A 52 -13.65 -5.01 7.11
C ASP A 52 -14.83 -5.95 7.32
N LYS A 53 -15.94 -5.41 7.86
CA LYS A 53 -17.19 -6.17 8.08
C LYS A 53 -17.76 -6.81 6.81
N LYS A 54 -17.30 -6.42 5.61
CA LYS A 54 -17.78 -6.94 4.31
C LYS A 54 -16.85 -7.99 3.67
N SER A 55 -15.61 -8.11 4.11
CA SER A 55 -14.57 -8.85 3.39
C SER A 55 -13.76 -9.70 4.36
N SER A 56 -14.25 -10.89 4.69
CA SER A 56 -13.62 -11.88 5.60
C SER A 56 -13.31 -11.30 6.99
N ASN A 57 -13.50 -12.03 8.09
CA ASN A 57 -13.16 -11.52 9.43
C ASN A 57 -11.63 -11.37 9.68
N ILE A 58 -10.83 -11.21 8.63
CA ILE A 58 -9.37 -11.04 8.66
C ILE A 58 -9.08 -9.52 8.68
N PRO A 59 -8.38 -9.00 9.70
CA PRO A 59 -8.01 -7.60 9.75
C PRO A 59 -6.93 -7.28 8.71
N LYS A 60 -6.91 -6.03 8.25
CA LYS A 60 -5.97 -5.51 7.25
C LYS A 60 -5.14 -4.38 7.85
N PRO A 61 -3.83 -4.31 7.57
CA PRO A 61 -2.98 -3.24 8.07
C PRO A 61 -3.19 -1.94 7.28
N TYR A 62 -3.22 -0.83 8.00
CA TYR A 62 -3.27 0.51 7.44
C TYR A 62 -2.13 1.35 8.00
N LEU A 63 -1.45 2.13 7.16
CA LEU A 63 -0.66 3.26 7.64
C LEU A 63 -1.62 4.25 8.29
N LYS A 64 -1.50 4.45 9.61
CA LYS A 64 -2.47 5.23 10.37
C LYS A 64 -2.50 6.71 9.94
N SER A 65 -1.32 7.34 9.79
CA SER A 65 -1.21 8.76 9.45
C SER A 65 -1.79 9.13 8.08
N LEU A 66 -1.76 8.19 7.12
CA LEU A 66 -2.26 8.41 5.76
C LEU A 66 -3.60 7.71 5.50
N ASN A 67 -4.06 6.88 6.43
CA ASN A 67 -5.22 6.00 6.26
C ASN A 67 -5.15 5.17 4.97
N LEU A 68 -3.97 4.60 4.68
CA LEU A 68 -3.72 3.81 3.47
C LEU A 68 -3.58 2.33 3.82
N GLU A 69 -4.32 1.48 3.11
CA GLU A 69 -4.18 0.02 3.25
C GLU A 69 -2.82 -0.43 2.72
N VAL A 70 -2.06 -1.13 3.55
CA VAL A 70 -0.81 -1.77 3.16
C VAL A 70 -1.11 -3.16 2.64
N LYS A 71 -0.66 -3.46 1.42
CA LYS A 71 -0.83 -4.78 0.79
C LYS A 71 0.31 -5.72 1.16
N HIS A 72 1.51 -5.17 1.24
CA HIS A 72 2.71 -5.94 1.50
C HIS A 72 3.79 -5.04 2.12
N PHE A 73 4.61 -5.61 2.98
CA PHE A 73 5.84 -4.99 3.48
C PHE A 73 7.01 -5.71 2.82
N ASN A 74 7.82 -4.95 2.09
CA ASN A 74 9.09 -5.43 1.57
C ASN A 74 10.16 -5.06 2.60
N ASP A 75 10.46 -6.00 3.47
CA ASP A 75 11.45 -5.89 4.54
C ASP A 75 12.87 -5.69 4.00
N TYR A 76 13.21 -6.34 2.89
CA TYR A 76 14.53 -6.22 2.26
C TYR A 76 14.82 -4.81 1.75
N LEU A 77 13.82 -4.14 1.18
CA LEU A 77 13.95 -2.79 0.60
C LEU A 77 13.47 -1.68 1.54
N GLY A 78 12.89 -2.01 2.70
CA GLY A 78 12.26 -1.04 3.60
C GLY A 78 11.06 -0.34 2.96
N MET A 79 10.32 -1.03 2.08
CA MET A 79 9.22 -0.46 1.30
C MET A 79 7.88 -1.02 1.75
N ILE A 80 6.83 -0.27 1.47
CA ILE A 80 5.45 -0.74 1.58
C ILE A 80 4.79 -0.68 0.22
N GLU A 81 4.01 -1.71 -0.08
CA GLU A 81 3.19 -1.74 -1.27
C GLU A 81 1.77 -1.32 -0.91
N ILE A 82 1.28 -0.32 -1.62
CA ILE A 82 -0.10 0.16 -1.51
C ILE A 82 -0.79 0.00 -2.86
N MET A 83 -2.10 -0.23 -2.83
CA MET A 83 -2.92 -0.22 -4.03
C MET A 83 -3.93 0.93 -3.93
N ASN A 84 -3.63 2.04 -4.60
CA ASN A 84 -4.48 3.23 -4.58
C ASN A 84 -5.28 3.37 -5.88
N LEU A 85 -6.59 3.58 -5.75
CA LEU A 85 -7.45 3.90 -6.90
C LEU A 85 -7.33 5.40 -7.21
N VAL A 86 -6.54 5.75 -8.22
CA VAL A 86 -6.27 7.15 -8.59
C VAL A 86 -7.48 7.80 -9.27
N HIS A 87 -8.08 7.11 -10.23
CA HIS A 87 -9.23 7.62 -10.97
C HIS A 87 -10.16 6.50 -11.40
N CYS A 88 -11.47 6.74 -11.38
CA CYS A 88 -12.42 5.87 -12.04
C CYS A 88 -13.65 6.62 -12.54
N SER A 89 -13.74 6.81 -13.85
CA SER A 89 -14.81 7.56 -14.51
C SER A 89 -16.17 6.85 -14.43
N LYS A 90 -16.19 5.50 -14.41
CA LYS A 90 -17.41 4.68 -14.44
C LYS A 90 -17.58 3.76 -13.23
N CYS A 91 -16.79 3.91 -12.17
CA CYS A 91 -16.99 3.17 -10.91
C CYS A 91 -18.18 3.73 -10.12
N LYS A 92 -19.38 3.72 -10.70
CA LYS A 92 -20.61 3.91 -9.93
C LYS A 92 -20.82 2.65 -9.07
N LYS A 93 -20.34 2.65 -7.83
CA LYS A 93 -20.84 1.66 -6.87
C LYS A 93 -22.25 2.06 -6.45
N ARG A 94 -23.17 1.10 -6.58
CA ARG A 94 -24.58 1.12 -6.17
C ARG A 94 -24.79 1.23 -4.64
N ARG A 95 -23.87 1.85 -3.90
CA ARG A 95 -23.94 2.08 -2.44
C ARG A 95 -23.19 3.36 -2.06
N SER A 96 -23.86 4.49 -2.26
CA SER A 96 -24.02 5.54 -1.25
C SER A 96 -24.88 6.62 -1.88
N LYS A 97 -26.13 6.76 -1.40
CA LYS A 97 -26.89 8.01 -1.54
C LYS A 97 -26.15 9.06 -0.72
N ASN A 98 -25.06 9.57 -1.26
CA ASN A 98 -24.40 10.79 -0.83
C ASN A 98 -23.57 11.22 -2.02
N ASN A 99 -24.09 12.19 -2.76
CA ASN A 99 -23.36 13.00 -3.72
C ASN A 99 -22.10 13.56 -3.06
N LYS A 100 -20.99 12.83 -3.17
CA LYS A 100 -19.66 13.39 -3.00
C LYS A 100 -18.89 12.92 -4.22
N ASN A 101 -18.92 13.78 -5.22
CA ASN A 101 -17.97 14.06 -6.29
C ASN A 101 -16.83 13.05 -6.37
N ASN A 102 -16.50 12.59 -7.59
CA ASN A 102 -15.25 11.93 -7.96
C ASN A 102 -14.06 12.58 -7.26
N LYS A 103 -13.78 12.23 -6.01
CA LYS A 103 -12.62 12.72 -5.28
C LYS A 103 -11.48 11.96 -5.91
N HIS A 104 -10.71 12.68 -6.72
CA HIS A 104 -9.33 12.31 -7.01
C HIS A 104 -8.71 11.96 -5.65
N LEU A 105 -8.44 10.68 -5.40
CA LEU A 105 -7.82 10.21 -4.17
C LEU A 105 -6.32 10.52 -4.28
N THR A 106 -6.02 11.82 -4.26
CA THR A 106 -4.65 12.32 -4.19
C THR A 106 -4.13 11.99 -2.80
N ILE A 107 -3.09 11.17 -2.75
CA ILE A 107 -2.34 10.95 -1.52
C ILE A 107 -1.36 12.11 -1.40
N ASN A 108 -1.41 12.84 -0.29
CA ASN A 108 -0.43 13.86 0.00
C ASN A 108 0.66 13.26 0.88
N LEU A 109 1.85 13.05 0.30
CA LEU A 109 3.04 12.56 1.00
C LEU A 109 3.94 13.71 1.48
N ARG A 110 3.54 14.97 1.28
CA ARG A 110 4.30 16.13 1.76
C ARG A 110 4.47 16.05 3.28
N ASP A 111 5.66 16.37 3.75
CA ASP A 111 6.06 16.34 5.16
C ASP A 111 6.07 14.93 5.80
N SER A 112 5.78 13.89 5.02
CA SER A 112 5.95 12.49 5.43
C SER A 112 7.35 11.98 5.04
N PRO A 113 7.87 10.92 5.71
CA PRO A 113 9.13 10.30 5.33
C PRO A 113 9.01 9.39 4.09
N PHE A 114 7.80 9.27 3.52
CA PHE A 114 7.54 8.36 2.41
C PHE A 114 7.71 9.05 1.06
N ILE A 115 8.34 8.33 0.14
CA ILE A 115 8.44 8.70 -1.27
C ILE A 115 7.96 7.54 -2.12
N TYR A 116 7.42 7.88 -3.29
CA TYR A 116 7.08 6.90 -4.30
C TYR A 116 8.34 6.32 -4.93
N SER A 117 8.42 4.99 -5.07
CA SER A 117 9.56 4.33 -5.72
C SER A 117 9.65 4.76 -7.19
N HIS A 118 10.84 5.15 -7.64
CA HIS A 118 11.05 5.56 -9.03
C HIS A 118 10.85 4.38 -10.01
N ASP A 119 11.30 3.18 -9.62
CA ASP A 119 11.40 2.04 -10.56
C ASP A 119 10.36 0.94 -10.31
N LEU A 120 9.76 0.89 -9.12
CA LEU A 120 8.85 -0.21 -8.72
C LEU A 120 7.37 0.17 -8.78
N ASN A 121 7.05 1.43 -9.05
CA ASN A 121 5.68 1.86 -9.20
C ASN A 121 5.06 1.29 -10.49
N LYS A 122 3.87 0.73 -10.35
CA LYS A 122 3.06 0.26 -11.49
C LYS A 122 1.80 1.10 -11.58
N PHE A 123 1.62 1.73 -12.73
CA PHE A 123 0.39 2.46 -13.06
C PHE A 123 -0.44 1.62 -14.03
N LEU A 124 -1.73 1.45 -13.72
CA LEU A 124 -2.61 0.56 -14.48
C LEU A 124 -3.93 1.27 -14.77
N ALA A 125 -4.27 1.34 -16.05
CA ALA A 125 -5.52 1.89 -16.54
C ALA A 125 -6.33 0.79 -17.24
N PHE A 126 -7.61 0.66 -16.88
CA PHE A 126 -8.53 -0.30 -17.50
C PHE A 126 -9.62 0.40 -18.31
N GLY A 127 -9.89 -0.10 -19.52
CA GLY A 127 -11.00 0.29 -20.38
C GLY A 127 -10.56 0.70 -21.79
N CYS A 128 -11.54 1.11 -22.60
CA CYS A 128 -11.35 1.45 -24.02
C CYS A 128 -11.18 2.97 -24.21
N ASN A 129 -10.32 3.37 -25.15
CA ASN A 129 -10.08 4.78 -25.51
C ASN A 129 -9.79 5.66 -24.29
N ASN A 130 -8.89 5.17 -23.43
CA ASN A 130 -8.50 5.83 -22.20
C ASN A 130 -7.07 6.34 -22.31
N PHE A 131 -6.83 7.56 -21.87
CA PHE A 131 -5.50 8.11 -21.63
C PHE A 131 -5.40 8.56 -20.19
N SER A 132 -4.31 8.23 -19.53
CA SER A 132 -4.02 8.69 -18.18
C SER A 132 -2.53 8.93 -18.02
N SER A 133 -2.18 10.00 -17.30
CA SER A 133 -0.80 10.41 -17.07
C SER A 133 -0.51 10.57 -15.58
N LEU A 134 0.71 10.24 -15.18
CA LEU A 134 1.26 10.49 -13.87
C LEU A 134 2.08 11.77 -13.91
N GLN A 135 1.79 12.71 -13.01
CA GLN A 135 2.51 13.97 -12.90
C GLN A 135 3.25 14.08 -11.56
N SER A 136 4.50 14.55 -11.61
CA SER A 136 5.31 14.90 -10.45
C SER A 136 5.77 16.35 -10.58
N ASN A 137 5.39 17.20 -9.63
CA ASN A 137 5.73 18.63 -9.62
C ASN A 137 5.45 19.36 -10.96
N GLY A 138 4.31 19.06 -11.60
CA GLY A 138 3.91 19.62 -12.89
C GLY A 138 4.56 18.97 -14.13
N THR A 139 5.45 17.99 -13.96
CA THR A 139 6.08 17.24 -15.06
C THR A 139 5.41 15.88 -15.24
N THR A 140 5.12 15.48 -16.48
CA THR A 140 4.61 14.13 -16.77
C THR A 140 5.76 13.13 -16.67
N VAL A 141 5.66 12.22 -15.71
CA VAL A 141 6.67 11.17 -15.45
C VAL A 141 6.28 9.81 -16.00
N GLY A 142 5.04 9.66 -16.48
CA GLY A 142 4.58 8.42 -17.12
C GLY A 142 3.11 8.49 -17.54
N GLY A 143 2.62 7.45 -18.20
CA GLY A 143 1.22 7.36 -18.58
C GLY A 143 0.83 6.01 -19.18
N CYS A 144 -0.48 5.79 -19.30
CA CYS A 144 -1.08 4.65 -19.99
C CYS A 144 -2.07 5.15 -21.03
N ALA A 145 -2.05 4.53 -22.21
CA ALA A 145 -3.06 4.74 -23.24
C ALA A 145 -3.64 3.39 -23.66
N SER A 146 -4.94 3.36 -23.90
CA SER A 146 -5.66 2.23 -24.48
C SER A 146 -6.42 2.74 -25.69
N ILE A 147 -6.20 2.13 -26.85
CA ILE A 147 -6.87 2.45 -28.10
C ILE A 147 -7.67 1.22 -28.50
N SER A 148 -8.96 1.41 -28.77
CA SER A 148 -9.83 0.32 -29.19
C SER A 148 -10.39 0.61 -30.58
N PRO A 149 -10.35 -0.36 -31.52
CA PRO A 149 -10.92 -0.18 -32.85
C PRO A 149 -12.42 0.11 -32.76
N GLN A 150 -12.90 1.06 -33.56
CA GLN A 150 -14.33 1.29 -33.79
C GLN A 150 -14.77 0.37 -34.94
N PHE A 151 -15.62 -0.60 -34.62
CA PHE A 151 -16.34 -1.42 -35.61
C PHE A 151 -17.80 -0.95 -35.65
#